data_AF-A0A256INR5-F1
#
_entry.id   AF-A0A256INR5-F1
#
_cell.length_a   1.000
_cell.length_b   1.000
_cell.length_c   1.000
_cell.angle_alpha   90.00
_cell.angle_beta   90.00
_cell.angle_gamma   90.00
#
_symmetry.space_group_name_H-M   'P 1'
#
loop_
_entity.id
_entity.type
_entity.pdbx_description
1 polymer ?
#
loop_
_entity_poly.entity_id
_entity_poly.type
_entity_poly.pdbx_seq_one_letter_code
_entity_poly.pdbx_strand_id
1 'polypeptide(L)'
;VDGSVIVAGIPGEPVSVDAQQLVGTRGAVEGWGSGHARDSQDTLEFSALRDIAPEIETFALDDVAAAYDRMADNEARFRVVLEP
;
A
#
# COMPACT_ATOMS: atom_id res chain seq x y z
N VAL A 1 -20.53 -13.30 -2.89
CA VAL A 1 -20.59 -14.38 -1.88
C VAL A 1 -19.17 -14.84 -1.66
N ASP A 2 -18.73 -14.99 -0.41
CA ASP A 2 -17.35 -15.36 -0.02
C ASP A 2 -16.25 -14.36 -0.41
N GLY A 3 -16.58 -13.06 -0.47
CA GLY A 3 -15.59 -12.01 -0.71
C GLY A 3 -14.87 -11.61 0.57
N SER A 4 -13.63 -11.12 0.45
CA SER A 4 -12.88 -10.51 1.54
C SER A 4 -12.48 -9.07 1.21
N VAL A 5 -12.61 -8.17 2.19
CA VAL A 5 -12.04 -6.83 2.15
C VAL A 5 -10.72 -6.84 2.91
N ILE A 6 -9.63 -6.54 2.21
CA ILE A 6 -8.29 -6.47 2.81
C ILE A 6 -7.97 -5.02 3.19
N VAL A 7 -7.81 -4.79 4.50
CA VAL A 7 -7.39 -3.51 5.06
C VAL A 7 -5.86 -3.43 4.99
N ALA A 8 -5.36 -2.72 3.98
CA ALA A 8 -3.93 -2.44 3.79
C ALA A 8 -3.52 -1.04 4.27
N GLY A 9 -4.46 -0.11 4.38
CA GLY A 9 -4.25 1.23 4.93
C GLY A 9 -4.53 1.28 6.43
N ILE A 10 -3.90 2.23 7.14
CA ILE A 10 -4.10 2.45 8.58
C ILE A 10 -4.74 3.83 8.78
N PRO A 11 -6.07 3.92 8.86
CA PRO A 11 -6.74 5.18 9.21
C PRO A 11 -6.51 5.55 10.68
N GLY A 12 -6.63 6.85 11.00
CA GLY A 12 -6.53 7.34 12.37
C GLY A 12 -7.74 6.99 13.23
N GLU A 13 -8.90 6.78 12.61
CA GLU A 13 -10.16 6.43 13.25
C GLU A 13 -10.50 4.94 13.10
N PRO A 14 -11.30 4.36 14.01
CA PRO A 14 -11.78 2.98 13.88
C PRO A 14 -12.60 2.76 12.59
N VAL A 15 -12.34 1.64 11.92
CA VAL A 15 -13.12 1.19 10.76
C VAL A 15 -14.32 0.38 11.23
N SER A 16 -15.53 0.90 11.05
CA SER A 16 -16.78 0.19 11.37
C SER A 16 -17.15 -0.85 10.32
N VAL A 17 -17.72 -1.98 10.73
CA VAL A 17 -18.15 -3.05 9.82
C VAL A 17 -19.64 -3.39 10.03
N ASP A 18 -20.38 -3.57 8.94
CA ASP A 18 -21.79 -3.98 8.98
C ASP A 18 -21.93 -5.51 9.08
N ALA A 19 -22.41 -5.98 10.23
CA ALA A 19 -22.57 -7.41 10.49
C ALA A 19 -23.65 -8.07 9.61
N GLN A 20 -24.73 -7.37 9.28
CA GLN A 20 -25.79 -7.92 8.45
C GLN A 20 -25.30 -8.17 7.02
N GLN A 21 -24.50 -7.24 6.50
CA GLN A 21 -23.84 -7.39 5.19
C GLN A 21 -22.86 -8.58 5.19
N LEU A 22 -22.03 -8.73 6.23
CA LEU A 22 -21.12 -9.88 6.33
C LEU A 22 -21.87 -11.21 6.35
N VAL A 23 -22.91 -11.33 7.18
CA VAL A 23 -23.73 -12.55 7.25
C VAL A 23 -24.43 -12.83 5.92
N GLY A 24 -25.04 -11.81 5.31
CA GLY A 24 -25.78 -11.96 4.05
C GLY A 24 -24.89 -12.36 2.87
N THR A 25 -23.60 -12.04 2.91
CA THR A 25 -22.65 -12.32 1.82
C THR A 25 -21.67 -13.45 2.12
N ARG A 26 -21.65 -13.98 3.35
CA ARG A 26 -20.54 -14.79 3.88
C ARG A 26 -19.19 -14.08 3.67
N GLY A 27 -19.18 -12.77 3.91
CA GLY A 27 -18.01 -11.92 3.68
C GLY A 27 -17.03 -11.92 4.85
N ALA A 28 -15.80 -11.44 4.59
CA ALA A 28 -14.77 -11.24 5.59
C ALA A 28 -14.15 -9.82 5.50
N VAL A 29 -13.56 -9.36 6.60
CA VAL A 29 -12.68 -8.19 6.66
C VAL A 29 -11.39 -8.61 7.36
N GLU A 30 -10.26 -8.43 6.69
CA GLU A 30 -8.96 -8.94 7.13
C GLU A 30 -7.89 -7.84 7.02
N GLY A 31 -6.92 -7.82 7.94
CA GLY A 31 -5.80 -6.87 7.89
C GLY A 31 -4.56 -7.48 7.23
N TRP A 32 -3.84 -6.70 6.42
CA TRP A 32 -2.58 -7.13 5.81
C TRP A 32 -1.57 -5.97 5.73
N GLY A 33 -0.46 -6.09 6.46
CA GLY A 33 0.61 -5.08 6.49
C GLY A 33 1.62 -5.26 5.35
N SER A 34 2.57 -6.18 5.53
CA SER A 34 3.71 -6.34 4.60
C SER A 34 4.11 -7.79 4.29
N GLY A 35 3.41 -8.78 4.85
CA GLY A 35 3.80 -10.19 4.73
C GLY A 35 5.17 -10.51 5.37
N HIS A 36 5.82 -11.55 4.87
CA HIS A 36 7.13 -12.04 5.29
C HIS A 36 8.16 -11.87 4.16
N ALA A 37 9.44 -12.13 4.46
CA ALA A 37 10.53 -11.99 3.48
C ALA A 37 10.30 -12.77 2.17
N ARG A 38 9.64 -13.95 2.23
CA ARG A 38 9.31 -14.74 1.05
C ARG A 38 8.29 -14.02 0.15
N ASP A 39 7.29 -13.37 0.74
CA ASP A 39 6.26 -12.64 0.00
C ASP A 39 6.87 -11.48 -0.82
N SER A 40 7.87 -10.79 -0.24
CA SER A 40 8.63 -9.76 -0.95
C SER A 40 9.45 -10.32 -2.12
N GLN A 41 10.11 -11.47 -1.92
CA GLN A 41 10.87 -12.12 -2.99
C GLN A 41 9.95 -12.53 -4.14
N ASP A 42 8.84 -13.20 -3.84
CA ASP A 42 7.88 -13.65 -4.85
C ASP A 42 7.26 -12.45 -5.60
N THR A 43 7.03 -11.32 -4.90
CA THR A 43 6.58 -10.06 -5.53
C THR A 43 7.61 -9.50 -6.50
N LEU A 44 8.89 -9.45 -6.14
CA LEU A 44 9.95 -8.96 -7.02
C LEU A 44 10.13 -9.86 -8.25
N GLU A 45 10.11 -11.18 -8.06
CA GLU A 45 10.17 -12.16 -9.16
C GLU A 45 9.02 -11.98 -10.13
N PHE A 46 7.79 -11.84 -9.62
CA PHE A 46 6.61 -11.59 -10.45
C PHE A 46 6.69 -10.26 -11.18
N SER A 47 7.09 -9.18 -10.48
CA SER A 47 7.22 -7.86 -11.09
C SER A 47 8.23 -7.84 -12.23
N ALA A 48 9.38 -8.48 -12.04
CA ALA A 48 10.40 -8.61 -13.08
C ALA A 48 9.90 -9.43 -14.29
N LEU A 49 9.10 -10.48 -14.06
CA LEU A 49 8.49 -11.30 -15.13
C LEU A 49 7.42 -10.56 -15.93
N ARG A 50 6.84 -9.49 -15.38
CA ARG A 50 5.66 -8.80 -15.93
C ARG A 50 5.91 -7.34 -16.28
N ASP A 51 7.18 -6.90 -16.21
CA ASP A 51 7.58 -5.51 -16.45
C ASP A 51 6.80 -4.52 -15.57
N ILE A 52 6.60 -4.86 -14.29
CA ILE A 52 5.92 -4.00 -13.31
C ILE A 52 6.96 -3.21 -12.53
N ALA A 53 6.92 -1.89 -12.68
CA ALA A 53 7.73 -0.95 -11.91
C ALA A 53 6.84 0.10 -11.24
N PRO A 54 7.22 0.63 -10.06
CA PRO A 54 6.54 1.77 -9.46
C PRO A 54 6.79 3.04 -10.30
N GLU A 55 5.80 3.93 -10.36
CA GLU A 55 5.98 5.30 -10.84
C GLU A 55 6.52 6.15 -9.69
N ILE A 56 7.73 6.69 -9.90
CA ILE A 56 8.50 7.36 -8.85
C ILE A 56 8.90 8.77 -9.24
N GLU A 57 9.12 9.60 -8.23
CA GLU A 57 9.78 10.91 -8.32
C GLU A 57 11.05 10.85 -7.49
N THR A 58 12.20 11.20 -8.07
CA THR A 58 13.48 11.17 -7.36
C THR A 58 13.89 12.55 -6.85
N PHE A 59 14.50 12.56 -5.66
CA PHE A 59 15.05 13.75 -5.02
C PHE A 59 16.44 13.43 -4.49
N ALA A 60 17.34 14.40 -4.48
CA ALA A 60 18.62 14.24 -3.79
C ALA A 60 18.38 14.04 -2.29
N LEU A 61 19.25 13.30 -1.62
CA LEU A 61 19.15 13.08 -0.18
C LEU A 61 19.16 14.40 0.61
N ASP A 62 19.87 15.43 0.12
CA ASP A 62 19.93 16.77 0.72
C ASP A 62 18.56 17.50 0.68
N ASP A 63 17.66 17.11 -0.23
CA ASP A 63 16.32 17.71 -0.41
C ASP A 63 15.21 16.98 0.38
N VAL A 64 15.58 16.17 1.38
CA VAL A 64 14.64 15.31 2.14
C VAL A 64 13.41 16.03 2.70
N ALA A 65 13.56 17.29 3.13
CA ALA A 65 12.45 18.06 3.67
C ALA A 65 11.38 18.34 2.61
N ALA A 66 11.81 18.85 1.44
CA ALA A 66 10.90 19.11 0.33
C ALA A 66 10.28 17.81 -0.22
N ALA A 67 11.08 16.75 -0.31
CA ALA A 67 10.63 15.41 -0.70
C ALA A 67 9.54 14.86 0.25
N TYR A 68 9.70 15.07 1.56
CA TYR A 68 8.74 14.64 2.57
C TYR A 68 7.44 15.44 2.52
N ASP A 69 7.52 16.77 2.46
CA ASP A 69 6.34 17.65 2.42
C ASP A 69 5.47 17.31 1.19
N ARG A 70 6.11 17.11 0.03
CA ARG A 70 5.42 16.71 -1.20
C ARG A 70 4.66 15.38 -1.08
N MET A 71 5.24 14.40 -0.39
CA MET A 71 4.58 13.14 -0.09
C MET A 71 3.41 13.35 0.88
N ALA A 72 3.63 14.11 1.95
CA ALA A 72 2.63 14.36 3.00
C ALA A 72 1.41 15.12 2.47
N ASP A 73 1.63 16.09 1.58
CA ASP A 73 0.59 16.91 0.95
C ASP A 73 -0.13 16.20 -0.22
N ASN A 74 0.19 14.91 -0.46
CA ASN A 74 -0.37 14.08 -1.54
C ASN A 74 -0.14 14.65 -2.95
N GLU A 75 0.95 15.39 -3.15
CA GLU A 75 1.30 15.97 -4.44
C GLU A 75 2.15 15.05 -5.33
N ALA A 76 2.70 13.97 -4.75
CA ALA A 76 3.50 12.98 -5.45
C ALA A 76 2.66 12.03 -6.34
N ARG A 77 3.21 11.64 -7.49
CA ARG A 77 2.69 10.62 -8.41
C ARG A 77 3.76 9.55 -8.65
N PHE A 78 3.79 8.41 -7.95
CA PHE A 78 3.05 8.05 -6.74
C PHE A 78 3.96 7.86 -5.52
N ARG A 79 5.27 7.71 -5.72
CA ARG A 79 6.25 7.44 -4.66
C ARG A 79 7.47 8.33 -4.80
N VAL A 80 7.79 9.05 -3.73
CA VAL A 80 9.06 9.77 -3.63
C VAL A 80 10.18 8.80 -3.24
N VAL A 81 11.31 8.87 -3.93
CA VAL A 81 12.52 8.06 -3.68
C VAL A 81 13.71 9.00 -3.54
N LEU A 82 14.50 8.82 -2.48
CA LEU A 82 15.72 9.60 -2.27
C LEU A 82 16.90 8.91 -2.94
N GLU A 83 17.70 9.68 -3.67
CA GLU A 83 18.95 9.23 -4.27
C GLU A 83 20.14 9.73 -3.43
N PRO A 84 21.16 8.88 -3.19
CA PRO A 84 22.33 9.22 -2.36
C PRO A 84 23.20 10.35 -2.91
#